data_AF-A0A0B7FV48-F1
#
_entry.id   AF-A0A0B7FV48-F1
#
_cell.length_a   1.000
_cell.length_b   1.000
_cell.length_c   1.000
_cell.angle_alpha   90.00
_cell.angle_beta   90.00
_cell.angle_gamma   90.00
#
_symmetry.space_group_name_H-M   'P 1'
#
loop_
_entity.id
_entity.type
_entity.pdbx_description
1 polymer ?
#
loop_
_entity_poly.entity_id
_entity_poly.type
_entity_poly.pdbx_seq_one_letter_code
_entity_poly.pdbx_strand_id
1 'polypeptide(L)'
;MSSKTIFSKSFGLNRPRTSSPYLSLTSPITRNTLHSLKKRFNAVRSKYPQELEWPATSNSVLTEEDLRPRAAVLVPLCNVNGRPGLLLEVRGQLRNHGGEVSFPGGKVDPTDKSHLAAALREANEELGIDPAQVEILGSLAPPQISLRGLRVFPYIGFVHSQIPNAGFEAKSGDAPLPSFSMSSIRPSFPEVAHAFHLPLGDIADLDQKERLRVHSFRNQAPYWSIDVTDKVSEAPGLTWADASGIDEVGGSDRPGKLEVWGLTGWYINILMQWLDVYH
;
A
#
# COMPACT_ATOMS: atom_id res chain seq x y z
N MET A 1 -15.75 50.17 -16.03
CA MET A 1 -14.42 49.58 -15.80
C MET A 1 -14.62 48.11 -15.47
N SER A 2 -14.34 47.22 -16.42
CA SER A 2 -14.49 45.77 -16.30
C SER A 2 -13.11 45.14 -16.45
N SER A 3 -12.67 44.37 -15.44
CA SER A 3 -11.49 43.48 -15.39
C SER A 3 -11.06 43.35 -13.93
N LYS A 4 -10.82 42.20 -13.31
CA LYS A 4 -10.64 40.82 -13.77
C LYS A 4 -11.14 39.90 -12.66
N THR A 5 -12.04 38.99 -13.00
CA THR A 5 -12.23 37.77 -12.22
C THR A 5 -10.95 36.95 -12.40
N ILE A 6 -10.11 36.93 -11.37
CA ILE A 6 -9.02 35.96 -11.27
C ILE A 6 -9.71 34.62 -11.09
N PHE A 7 -9.75 33.82 -12.15
CA PHE A 7 -10.05 32.41 -12.06
C PHE A 7 -9.03 31.79 -11.09
N SER A 8 -9.48 31.44 -9.88
CA SER A 8 -8.74 30.54 -9.01
C SER A 8 -8.66 29.21 -9.77
N LYS A 9 -7.47 28.86 -10.27
CA LYS A 9 -7.19 27.48 -10.68
C LYS A 9 -7.50 26.60 -9.46
N SER A 10 -8.53 25.76 -9.55
CA SER A 10 -8.72 24.67 -8.61
C SER A 10 -7.44 23.85 -8.59
N PHE A 11 -6.75 23.79 -7.47
CA PHE A 11 -5.68 22.84 -7.22
C PHE A 11 -6.29 21.44 -7.31
N GLY A 12 -6.13 20.77 -8.44
CA GLY A 12 -6.71 19.45 -8.69
C GLY A 12 -5.64 18.51 -9.20
N LEU A 13 -5.56 17.33 -8.60
CA LEU A 13 -4.85 16.20 -9.19
C LEU A 13 -5.45 15.89 -10.55
N ASN A 14 -4.62 15.46 -11.51
CA ASN A 14 -5.15 15.01 -12.78
C ASN A 14 -5.89 13.69 -12.58
N ARG A 15 -6.91 13.45 -13.41
CA ARG A 15 -7.56 12.14 -13.44
C ARG A 15 -6.52 11.06 -13.72
N PRO A 16 -6.62 9.89 -13.04
CA PRO A 16 -5.73 8.78 -13.31
C PRO A 16 -5.71 8.39 -14.78
N ARG A 17 -4.55 7.95 -15.27
CA ARG A 17 -4.47 7.29 -16.57
C ARG A 17 -5.17 5.95 -16.50
N THR A 18 -5.78 5.56 -17.61
CA THR A 18 -6.48 4.27 -17.71
C THR A 18 -5.54 3.10 -18.04
N SER A 19 -4.24 3.37 -18.17
CA SER A 19 -3.22 2.37 -18.49
C SER A 19 -1.88 2.73 -17.86
N SER A 20 -1.02 1.72 -17.70
CA SER A 20 0.36 1.85 -17.27
C SER A 20 1.28 1.23 -18.33
N PRO A 21 2.46 1.82 -18.62
CA PRO A 21 3.44 1.21 -19.51
C PRO A 21 4.20 0.05 -18.84
N TYR A 22 4.04 -0.16 -17.53
CA TYR A 22 4.78 -1.17 -16.76
C TYR A 22 3.98 -2.43 -16.46
N LEU A 23 2.64 -2.34 -16.46
CA LEU A 23 1.74 -3.47 -16.25
C LEU A 23 0.33 -3.18 -16.77
N SER A 24 -0.47 -4.24 -16.95
CA SER A 24 -1.91 -4.12 -17.11
C SER A 24 -2.60 -3.84 -15.77
N LEU A 25 -3.61 -2.97 -15.75
CA LEU A 25 -4.43 -2.70 -14.56
C LEU A 25 -5.57 -3.71 -14.37
N THR A 26 -5.82 -4.56 -15.37
CA THR A 26 -6.97 -5.48 -15.42
C THR A 26 -6.58 -6.92 -15.72
N SER A 27 -5.45 -7.14 -16.38
CA SER A 27 -4.91 -8.48 -16.71
C SER A 27 -3.93 -8.94 -15.63
N PRO A 28 -3.86 -10.25 -15.33
CA PRO A 28 -3.04 -10.76 -14.25
C PRO A 28 -1.54 -10.50 -14.51
N ILE A 29 -0.82 -10.24 -13.43
CA ILE A 29 0.64 -10.06 -13.43
C ILE A 29 1.32 -11.35 -13.87
N THR A 30 2.35 -11.21 -14.71
CA THR A 30 3.17 -12.30 -15.23
C THR A 30 4.61 -12.20 -14.71
N ARG A 31 5.47 -13.18 -15.01
CA ARG A 31 6.90 -13.08 -14.68
C ARG A 31 7.57 -11.90 -15.38
N ASN A 32 7.23 -11.63 -16.65
CA ASN A 32 7.73 -10.46 -17.38
C ASN A 32 7.25 -9.14 -16.77
N THR A 33 5.99 -9.09 -16.29
CA THR A 33 5.50 -7.94 -15.52
C THR A 33 6.37 -7.70 -14.28
N LEU A 34 6.67 -8.73 -13.48
CA LEU A 34 7.52 -8.59 -12.29
C LEU A 34 8.93 -8.09 -12.64
N HIS A 35 9.53 -8.58 -13.73
CA HIS A 35 10.83 -8.10 -14.19
C HIS A 35 10.80 -6.61 -14.57
N SER A 36 9.77 -6.19 -15.33
CA SER A 36 9.56 -4.78 -15.69
C SER A 36 9.36 -3.89 -14.46
N LEU A 37 8.59 -4.35 -13.47
CA LEU A 37 8.38 -3.64 -12.21
C LEU A 37 9.66 -3.49 -11.40
N LYS A 38 10.45 -4.55 -11.23
CA LYS A 38 11.76 -4.47 -10.54
C LYS A 38 12.67 -3.45 -11.20
N LYS A 39 12.78 -3.48 -12.53
CA LYS A 39 13.60 -2.51 -13.29
C LYS A 39 13.11 -1.08 -13.06
N ARG A 40 11.80 -0.86 -13.13
CA ARG A 40 11.18 0.46 -12.90
C ARG A 40 11.42 0.96 -11.48
N PHE A 41 11.10 0.15 -10.47
CA PHE A 41 11.23 0.55 -9.08
C PHE A 41 12.68 0.83 -8.70
N ASN A 42 13.64 0.03 -9.18
CA ASN A 42 15.06 0.32 -8.98
C ASN A 42 15.49 1.66 -9.61
N ALA A 43 15.05 1.94 -10.85
CA ALA A 43 15.38 3.18 -11.55
C ALA A 43 14.75 4.43 -10.92
N VAL A 44 13.57 4.32 -10.30
CA VAL A 44 12.96 5.43 -9.57
C VAL A 44 13.61 5.59 -8.19
N ARG A 45 13.85 4.48 -7.48
CA ARG A 45 14.47 4.47 -6.15
C ARG A 45 15.87 5.07 -6.15
N SER A 46 16.65 4.90 -7.22
CA SER A 46 18.00 5.45 -7.34
C SER A 46 18.07 6.98 -7.32
N LYS A 47 16.92 7.67 -7.45
CA LYS A 47 16.82 9.13 -7.33
C LYS A 47 16.68 9.63 -5.89
N TYR A 48 16.44 8.72 -4.95
CA TYR A 48 16.30 9.04 -3.53
C TYR A 48 17.58 8.68 -2.78
N PRO A 49 17.96 9.45 -1.75
CA PRO A 49 19.08 9.08 -0.88
C PRO A 49 18.93 7.66 -0.34
N GLN A 50 20.06 6.93 -0.29
CA GLN A 50 20.10 5.68 0.43
C GLN A 50 20.03 5.96 1.94
N GLU A 51 19.27 5.13 2.64
CA GLU A 51 19.18 5.23 4.09
C GLU A 51 20.32 4.49 4.76
N LEU A 52 20.59 4.87 6.01
CA LEU A 52 21.52 4.15 6.86
C LEU A 52 21.03 2.71 7.08
N GLU A 53 21.95 1.75 7.06
CA GLU A 53 21.63 0.36 7.39
C GLU A 53 21.14 0.23 8.84
N TRP A 54 20.23 -0.72 9.07
CA TRP A 54 19.69 -1.06 10.39
C TRP A 54 20.12 -2.48 10.80
N PRO A 55 20.57 -2.69 12.05
CA PRO A 55 20.76 -1.68 13.10
C PRO A 55 21.90 -0.72 12.76
N ALA A 56 21.76 0.55 13.15
CA ALA A 56 22.80 1.55 12.88
C ALA A 56 24.12 1.10 13.53
N THR A 57 25.14 0.81 12.71
CA THR A 57 26.46 0.45 13.23
C THR A 57 27.12 1.70 13.83
N SER A 58 27.64 1.56 15.05
CA SER A 58 27.90 2.60 16.07
C SER A 58 28.95 3.69 15.78
N ASN A 59 29.28 4.00 14.53
CA ASN A 59 30.36 4.95 14.20
C ASN A 59 29.90 6.30 13.59
N SER A 60 28.60 6.52 13.39
CA SER A 60 28.06 7.81 12.93
C SER A 60 27.32 8.54 14.05
N VAL A 61 27.46 9.87 14.12
CA VAL A 61 26.63 10.73 14.97
C VAL A 61 25.18 10.57 14.53
N LEU A 62 24.34 9.96 15.37
CA LEU A 62 22.92 9.76 15.10
C LEU A 62 22.16 11.07 15.27
N THR A 63 21.32 11.42 14.32
CA THR A 63 20.39 12.55 14.42
C THR A 63 19.15 12.15 15.24
N GLU A 64 18.37 13.13 15.73
CA GLU A 64 17.07 12.84 16.36
C GLU A 64 16.14 12.05 15.44
N GLU A 65 16.26 12.24 14.13
CA GLU A 65 15.50 11.53 13.11
C GLU A 65 15.92 10.05 12.97
N ASP A 66 17.20 9.73 13.20
CA ASP A 66 17.72 8.37 13.17
C ASP A 66 17.28 7.55 14.39
N LEU A 67 17.03 8.23 15.52
CA LEU A 67 16.57 7.67 16.79
C LEU A 67 15.06 7.43 16.86
N ARG A 68 14.28 7.89 15.87
CA ARG A 68 12.83 7.67 15.85
C ARG A 68 12.52 6.17 15.80
N PRO A 69 11.53 5.68 16.57
CA PRO A 69 11.08 4.32 16.45
C PRO A 69 10.62 4.02 15.02
N ARG A 70 10.94 2.82 14.54
CA ARG A 70 10.75 2.44 13.15
C ARG A 70 9.60 1.45 13.02
N ALA A 71 8.91 1.52 11.90
CA ALA A 71 7.89 0.56 11.51
C ALA A 71 8.10 0.19 10.05
N ALA A 72 7.65 -0.98 9.64
CA ALA A 72 7.72 -1.40 8.26
C ALA A 72 6.41 -2.04 7.82
N VAL A 73 6.03 -1.78 6.58
CA VAL A 73 4.80 -2.29 5.97
C VAL A 73 5.13 -3.01 4.68
N LEU A 74 4.42 -4.10 4.40
CA LEU A 74 4.44 -4.76 3.10
C LEU A 74 3.32 -4.14 2.25
N VAL A 75 3.65 -3.68 1.05
CA VAL A 75 2.73 -3.28 -0.02
C VAL A 75 2.55 -4.51 -0.92
N PRO A 76 1.50 -5.33 -0.70
CA PRO A 76 1.44 -6.68 -1.24
C PRO A 76 0.67 -6.69 -2.56
N LEU A 77 1.41 -6.68 -3.67
CA LEU A 77 0.87 -6.84 -5.01
C LEU A 77 0.55 -8.31 -5.28
N CYS A 78 -0.61 -8.63 -5.85
CA CYS A 78 -1.01 -10.02 -6.12
C CYS A 78 -2.00 -10.11 -7.28
N ASN A 79 -2.24 -11.35 -7.73
CA ASN A 79 -3.38 -11.68 -8.59
C ASN A 79 -4.47 -12.34 -7.74
N VAL A 80 -5.71 -11.85 -7.80
CA VAL A 80 -6.88 -12.50 -7.21
C VAL A 80 -7.94 -12.61 -8.29
N ASN A 81 -8.47 -13.82 -8.51
CA ASN A 81 -9.45 -14.10 -9.58
C ASN A 81 -9.02 -13.53 -10.96
N GLY A 82 -7.73 -13.65 -11.30
CA GLY A 82 -7.17 -13.14 -12.55
C GLY A 82 -7.01 -11.61 -12.62
N ARG A 83 -7.32 -10.86 -11.56
CA ARG A 83 -7.17 -9.40 -11.53
C ARG A 83 -5.96 -9.00 -10.68
N PRO A 84 -5.09 -8.10 -11.16
CA PRO A 84 -3.98 -7.57 -10.38
C PRO A 84 -4.51 -6.56 -9.36
N GLY A 85 -3.91 -6.53 -8.16
CA GLY A 85 -4.30 -5.57 -7.12
C GLY A 85 -3.47 -5.70 -5.85
N LEU A 86 -3.87 -4.94 -4.84
CA LEU A 86 -3.23 -4.94 -3.53
C LEU A 86 -4.06 -5.76 -2.54
N LEU A 87 -3.42 -6.51 -1.65
CA LEU A 87 -4.07 -6.99 -0.43
C LEU A 87 -4.01 -5.90 0.63
N LEU A 88 -5.15 -5.62 1.25
CA LEU A 88 -5.29 -4.65 2.32
C LEU A 88 -6.06 -5.29 3.47
N GLU A 89 -5.92 -4.70 4.64
CA GLU A 89 -6.63 -5.12 5.83
C GLU A 89 -7.40 -3.96 6.46
N VAL A 90 -8.43 -4.32 7.20
CA VAL A 90 -9.10 -3.43 8.14
C VAL A 90 -8.61 -3.78 9.53
N ARG A 91 -7.99 -2.82 10.21
CA ARG A 91 -7.40 -3.01 11.54
C ARG A 91 -8.49 -3.34 12.56
N GLY A 92 -8.20 -4.28 13.45
CA GLY A 92 -9.12 -4.67 14.52
C GLY A 92 -9.27 -3.61 15.62
N GLN A 93 -10.41 -3.62 16.30
CA GLN A 93 -10.86 -2.58 17.22
C GLN A 93 -9.99 -2.40 18.48
N LEU A 94 -9.21 -3.44 18.85
CA LEU A 94 -8.33 -3.41 20.04
C LEU A 94 -6.93 -2.84 19.74
N ARG A 95 -6.62 -2.57 18.46
CA ARG A 95 -5.40 -1.87 18.08
C ARG A 95 -5.65 -0.36 18.02
N ASN A 96 -4.56 0.39 18.16
CA ASN A 96 -4.49 1.75 17.67
C ASN A 96 -4.99 1.80 16.21
N HIS A 97 -5.89 2.74 15.89
CA HIS A 97 -6.52 2.89 14.55
C HIS A 97 -7.54 1.80 14.19
N GLY A 98 -8.27 1.26 15.17
CA GLY A 98 -9.33 0.28 14.91
C GLY A 98 -10.31 0.75 13.84
N GLY A 99 -10.52 -0.09 12.81
CA GLY A 99 -11.42 0.18 11.70
C GLY A 99 -10.79 0.90 10.50
N GLU A 100 -9.52 1.29 10.55
CA GLU A 100 -8.82 1.90 9.39
C GLU A 100 -8.33 0.84 8.40
N VAL A 101 -8.19 1.24 7.13
CA VAL A 101 -7.55 0.42 6.11
C VAL A 101 -6.04 0.61 6.12
N SER A 102 -5.30 -0.49 6.28
CA SER A 102 -3.84 -0.47 6.23
C SER A 102 -3.25 -1.54 5.32
N PHE A 103 -1.99 -1.32 4.98
CA PHE A 103 -1.10 -2.42 4.63
C PHE A 103 -0.77 -3.25 5.87
N PRO A 104 -0.51 -4.56 5.74
CA PRO A 104 0.05 -5.34 6.83
C PRO A 104 1.43 -4.80 7.22
N GLY A 105 1.70 -4.76 8.51
CA GLY A 105 2.92 -4.18 9.04
C GLY A 105 2.82 -3.64 10.46
N GLY A 106 3.98 -3.31 11.01
CA GLY A 106 4.09 -2.97 12.42
C GLY A 106 5.44 -2.39 12.79
N LYS A 107 5.65 -2.24 14.10
CA LYS A 107 6.92 -1.73 14.64
C LYS A 107 8.03 -2.73 14.37
N VAL A 108 9.23 -2.23 14.12
CA VAL A 108 10.44 -3.05 14.02
C VAL A 108 10.83 -3.48 15.43
N ASP A 109 10.91 -4.79 15.65
CA ASP A 109 11.35 -5.39 16.91
C ASP A 109 12.89 -5.46 16.97
N PRO A 110 13.51 -5.38 18.16
CA PRO A 110 14.96 -5.56 18.29
C PRO A 110 15.51 -6.90 17.73
N THR A 111 14.67 -7.92 17.60
CA THR A 111 15.02 -9.22 17.02
C THR A 111 14.92 -9.27 15.50
N ASP A 112 14.29 -8.26 14.87
CA ASP A 112 14.17 -8.18 13.42
C ASP A 112 15.53 -7.86 12.78
N LYS A 113 15.95 -8.71 11.84
CA LYS A 113 17.23 -8.56 11.13
C LYS A 113 17.31 -7.34 10.22
N SER A 114 16.16 -6.76 9.88
CA SER A 114 16.03 -5.57 9.03
C SER A 114 14.59 -5.04 9.09
N HIS A 115 14.34 -3.83 8.60
CA HIS A 115 12.96 -3.34 8.46
C HIS A 115 12.12 -4.24 7.53
N LEU A 116 12.73 -4.81 6.47
CA LEU A 116 12.03 -5.75 5.60
C LEU A 116 11.62 -7.01 6.35
N ALA A 117 12.47 -7.53 7.24
CA ALA A 117 12.15 -8.69 8.07
C ALA A 117 10.93 -8.40 8.96
N ALA A 118 10.84 -7.21 9.53
CA ALA A 118 9.67 -6.77 10.30
C ALA A 118 8.38 -6.77 9.44
N ALA A 119 8.43 -6.18 8.24
CA ALA A 119 7.27 -6.16 7.34
C ALA A 119 6.80 -7.56 6.94
N LEU A 120 7.73 -8.49 6.71
CA LEU A 120 7.40 -9.88 6.37
C LEU A 120 6.87 -10.67 7.56
N ARG A 121 7.43 -10.46 8.76
CA ARG A 121 6.93 -11.06 10.01
C ARG A 121 5.50 -10.62 10.28
N GLU A 122 5.24 -9.32 10.26
CA GLU A 122 3.90 -8.77 10.51
C GLU A 122 2.90 -9.24 9.46
N ALA A 123 3.25 -9.27 8.17
CA ALA A 123 2.37 -9.83 7.13
C ALA A 123 2.07 -11.31 7.33
N ASN A 124 2.99 -12.07 7.92
CA ASN A 124 2.75 -13.46 8.31
C ASN A 124 1.80 -13.55 9.51
N GLU A 125 2.05 -12.77 10.55
CA GLU A 125 1.25 -12.72 11.78
C GLU A 125 -0.18 -12.24 11.53
N GLU A 126 -0.36 -11.22 10.68
CA GLU A 126 -1.64 -10.54 10.45
C GLU A 126 -2.50 -11.24 9.40
N LEU A 127 -1.90 -11.72 8.31
CA LEU A 127 -2.62 -12.25 7.13
C LEU A 127 -2.31 -13.72 6.80
N GLY A 128 -1.36 -14.34 7.51
CA GLY A 128 -0.89 -15.70 7.22
C GLY A 128 -0.05 -15.80 5.94
N ILE A 129 0.53 -14.69 5.46
CA ILE A 129 1.37 -14.67 4.27
C ILE A 129 2.77 -15.18 4.66
N ASP A 130 3.18 -16.34 4.17
CA ASP A 130 4.52 -16.85 4.44
C ASP A 130 5.58 -15.97 3.74
N PRO A 131 6.68 -15.58 4.41
CA PRO A 131 7.76 -14.82 3.79
C PRO A 131 8.28 -15.42 2.47
N ALA A 132 8.28 -16.75 2.32
CA ALA A 132 8.68 -17.45 1.11
C ALA A 132 7.68 -17.31 -0.05
N GLN A 133 6.45 -16.86 0.23
CA GLN A 133 5.50 -16.47 -0.82
C GLN A 133 5.81 -15.09 -1.40
N VAL A 134 6.63 -14.27 -0.75
CA VAL A 134 6.81 -12.87 -1.14
C VAL A 134 8.07 -12.69 -1.99
N GLU A 135 7.87 -12.27 -3.24
CA GLU A 135 8.95 -11.83 -4.11
C GLU A 135 9.10 -10.30 -4.02
N ILE A 136 10.17 -9.85 -3.37
CA ILE A 136 10.43 -8.42 -3.17
C ILE A 136 10.76 -7.74 -4.51
N LEU A 137 10.05 -6.66 -4.78
CA LEU A 137 10.18 -5.84 -5.99
C LEU A 137 10.97 -4.54 -5.74
N GLY A 138 11.00 -4.07 -4.49
CA GLY A 138 11.71 -2.86 -4.07
C GLY A 138 11.11 -2.24 -2.80
N SER A 139 11.42 -0.97 -2.55
CA SER A 139 10.84 -0.17 -1.47
C SER A 139 10.35 1.16 -2.02
N LEU A 140 9.17 1.63 -1.61
CA LEU A 140 8.75 3.00 -1.93
C LEU A 140 9.59 4.00 -1.13
N ALA A 141 9.73 5.21 -1.67
CA ALA A 141 10.57 6.24 -1.08
C ALA A 141 9.96 7.64 -1.24
N PRO A 142 10.24 8.56 -0.30
CA PRO A 142 10.94 8.32 0.97
C PRO A 142 10.01 7.72 2.04
N PRO A 143 10.56 6.99 3.05
CA PRO A 143 9.85 6.69 4.29
C PRO A 143 9.20 7.93 4.90
N GLN A 144 8.09 7.73 5.59
CA GLN A 144 7.28 8.82 6.13
C GLN A 144 7.09 8.67 7.63
N ILE A 145 6.99 9.79 8.34
CA ILE A 145 6.75 9.80 9.78
C ILE A 145 5.25 9.76 10.05
N SER A 146 4.70 8.65 10.53
CA SER A 146 3.29 8.60 10.98
C SER A 146 3.00 9.67 12.04
N LEU A 147 1.73 10.02 12.27
CA LEU A 147 1.32 10.96 13.29
C LEU A 147 1.72 10.56 14.71
N ARG A 148 1.99 9.26 14.93
CA ARG A 148 2.51 8.73 16.19
C ARG A 148 4.03 8.81 16.31
N GLY A 149 4.71 9.42 15.35
CA GLY A 149 6.15 9.61 15.34
C GLY A 149 6.95 8.40 14.85
N LEU A 150 6.31 7.34 14.36
CA LEU A 150 7.00 6.19 13.77
C LEU A 150 7.47 6.51 12.35
N ARG A 151 8.76 6.25 12.04
CA ARG A 151 9.26 6.28 10.66
C ARG A 151 8.89 4.97 9.97
N VAL A 152 8.00 5.05 8.98
CA VAL A 152 7.41 3.88 8.32
C VAL A 152 8.11 3.59 7.00
N PHE A 153 8.53 2.34 6.82
CA PHE A 153 9.28 1.84 5.67
C PHE A 153 8.39 0.94 4.79
N PRO A 154 8.02 1.38 3.58
CA PRO A 154 7.16 0.62 2.68
C PRO A 154 7.96 -0.30 1.73
N TYR A 155 7.74 -1.60 1.82
CA TYR A 155 8.35 -2.60 0.93
C TYR A 155 7.33 -3.14 -0.05
N ILE A 156 7.64 -3.13 -1.35
CA ILE A 156 6.75 -3.66 -2.38
C ILE A 156 7.12 -5.10 -2.66
N GLY A 157 6.16 -6.01 -2.51
CA GLY A 157 6.36 -7.43 -2.80
C GLY A 157 5.23 -7.95 -3.66
N PHE A 158 5.55 -8.83 -4.63
CA PHE A 158 4.54 -9.68 -5.22
C PHE A 158 4.33 -10.91 -4.35
N VAL A 159 3.12 -11.11 -3.86
CA VAL A 159 2.77 -12.30 -3.10
C VAL A 159 2.38 -13.40 -4.10
N HIS A 160 2.94 -14.59 -3.98
CA HIS A 160 2.59 -15.77 -4.78
C HIS A 160 1.52 -16.59 -4.07
N SER A 161 0.52 -17.08 -4.81
CA SER A 161 -0.59 -17.87 -4.26
C SER A 161 -0.20 -19.19 -3.61
N GLN A 162 1.03 -19.62 -3.84
CA GLN A 162 1.70 -20.73 -3.19
C GLN A 162 3.20 -20.41 -3.12
N ILE A 163 3.91 -21.04 -2.19
CA ILE A 163 5.37 -20.92 -2.13
C ILE A 163 5.95 -21.40 -3.47
N PRO A 164 6.73 -20.58 -4.19
CA PRO A 164 7.31 -21.00 -5.46
C PRO A 164 8.28 -22.18 -5.25
N ASN A 165 7.96 -23.34 -5.82
CA ASN A 165 8.89 -24.47 -5.84
C ASN A 165 9.99 -24.21 -6.87
N ALA A 166 11.26 -24.43 -6.50
CA ALA A 166 12.44 -24.20 -7.33
C ALA A 166 12.55 -25.09 -8.61
N GLY A 167 11.53 -25.89 -8.93
CA GLY A 167 11.52 -26.85 -10.04
C GLY A 167 10.29 -26.80 -10.95
N PHE A 168 9.39 -25.82 -10.82
CA PHE A 168 8.32 -25.66 -11.81
C PHE A 168 8.88 -25.01 -13.07
N GLU A 169 9.04 -25.83 -14.12
CA GLU A 169 9.50 -25.43 -15.45
C GLU A 169 8.74 -24.20 -15.96
N ALA A 170 9.49 -23.32 -16.64
CA ALA A 170 9.01 -22.04 -17.12
C ALA A 170 7.85 -22.23 -18.11
N LYS A 171 6.62 -21.97 -17.65
CA LYS A 171 5.62 -21.37 -18.55
C LYS A 171 6.25 -20.10 -19.14
N SER A 172 5.87 -19.76 -20.37
CA SER A 172 6.26 -18.49 -21.01
C SER A 172 6.26 -17.33 -20.00
N GLY A 173 7.22 -16.40 -20.10
CA GLY A 173 7.30 -15.25 -19.18
C GLY A 173 6.02 -14.40 -19.13
N ASP A 174 5.17 -14.52 -20.15
CA ASP A 174 3.86 -13.87 -20.27
C ASP A 174 2.68 -14.71 -19.77
N ALA A 175 2.92 -15.95 -19.32
CA ALA A 175 1.88 -16.73 -18.67
C ALA A 175 1.48 -16.05 -17.34
N PRO A 176 0.17 -15.90 -17.06
CA PRO A 176 -0.32 -15.38 -15.79
C PRO A 176 0.27 -16.12 -14.59
N LEU A 177 0.79 -15.36 -13.62
CA LEU A 177 1.13 -15.93 -12.33
C LEU A 177 -0.16 -16.36 -11.61
N PRO A 178 -0.16 -17.50 -10.90
CA PRO A 178 -1.37 -18.07 -10.34
C PRO A 178 -2.05 -17.11 -9.34
N SER A 179 -3.38 -17.02 -9.41
CA SER A 179 -4.17 -16.15 -8.53
C SER A 179 -4.44 -16.78 -7.17
N PHE A 180 -4.52 -15.95 -6.13
CA PHE A 180 -5.03 -16.38 -4.83
C PHE A 180 -6.56 -16.52 -4.88
N SER A 181 -7.05 -17.42 -4.02
CA SER A 181 -8.40 -17.29 -3.50
C SER A 181 -8.36 -16.43 -2.24
N MET A 182 -9.27 -15.47 -2.08
CA MET A 182 -9.35 -14.71 -0.81
C MET A 182 -9.61 -15.63 0.40
N SER A 183 -10.21 -16.80 0.17
CA SER A 183 -10.40 -17.81 1.22
C SER A 183 -9.10 -18.48 1.70
N SER A 184 -7.94 -18.20 1.10
CA SER A 184 -6.64 -18.67 1.60
C SER A 184 -5.98 -17.70 2.58
N ILE A 185 -6.40 -16.43 2.59
CA ILE A 185 -5.90 -15.44 3.55
C ILE A 185 -6.43 -15.78 4.94
N ARG A 186 -5.60 -15.56 5.97
CA ARG A 186 -5.91 -15.89 7.36
C ARG A 186 -5.76 -14.64 8.22
N PRO A 187 -6.76 -13.74 8.24
CA PRO A 187 -6.75 -12.58 9.11
C PRO A 187 -6.65 -13.00 10.59
N SER A 188 -5.69 -12.45 11.32
CA SER A 188 -5.47 -12.77 12.73
C SER A 188 -6.31 -11.87 13.64
N PHE A 189 -7.33 -12.45 14.29
CA PHE A 189 -8.13 -11.74 15.28
C PHE A 189 -7.41 -11.71 16.65
N PRO A 190 -7.44 -10.59 17.41
CA PRO A 190 -8.23 -9.37 17.20
C PRO A 190 -7.50 -8.28 16.42
N GLU A 191 -6.34 -8.55 15.83
CA GLU A 191 -5.49 -7.54 15.20
C GLU A 191 -6.01 -7.07 13.86
N VAL A 192 -6.60 -7.99 13.09
CA VAL A 192 -7.20 -7.77 11.79
C VAL A 192 -8.68 -8.14 11.85
N ALA A 193 -9.54 -7.18 11.56
CA ALA A 193 -10.98 -7.40 11.49
C ALA A 193 -11.40 -8.01 10.15
N HIS A 194 -10.75 -7.60 9.05
CA HIS A 194 -11.06 -8.08 7.72
C HIS A 194 -9.85 -7.92 6.78
N ALA A 195 -9.73 -8.78 5.76
CA ALA A 195 -8.75 -8.61 4.70
C ALA A 195 -9.44 -8.71 3.34
N PHE A 196 -9.05 -7.85 2.40
CA PHE A 196 -9.69 -7.75 1.10
C PHE A 196 -8.68 -7.46 -0.02
N HIS A 197 -9.10 -7.74 -1.25
CA HIS A 197 -8.35 -7.39 -2.46
C HIS A 197 -8.88 -6.09 -3.04
N LEU A 198 -7.97 -5.16 -3.33
CA LEU A 198 -8.26 -3.92 -4.04
C LEU A 198 -7.62 -3.96 -5.44
N PRO A 199 -8.41 -4.26 -6.50
CA PRO A 199 -7.89 -4.31 -7.87
C PRO A 199 -7.26 -2.99 -8.33
N LEU A 200 -6.20 -3.05 -9.13
CA LEU A 200 -5.56 -1.84 -9.67
C LEU A 200 -6.50 -1.02 -10.56
N GLY A 201 -7.40 -1.68 -11.28
CA GLY A 201 -8.44 -1.00 -12.04
C GLY A 201 -9.40 -0.18 -11.17
N ASP A 202 -9.67 -0.62 -9.94
CA ASP A 202 -10.54 0.10 -9.00
C ASP A 202 -9.77 1.29 -8.38
N ILE A 203 -8.45 1.13 -8.13
CA ILE A 203 -7.55 2.23 -7.72
C ILE A 203 -7.46 3.32 -8.81
N ALA A 204 -7.49 2.93 -10.08
CA ALA A 204 -7.54 3.87 -11.20
C ALA A 204 -8.97 4.34 -11.55
N ASP A 205 -9.98 3.92 -10.79
CA ASP A 205 -11.41 4.23 -11.01
C ASP A 205 -11.88 3.92 -12.45
N LEU A 206 -11.41 2.81 -13.02
CA LEU A 206 -11.76 2.40 -14.39
C LEU A 206 -13.24 2.05 -14.55
N ASP A 207 -13.90 1.64 -13.47
CA ASP A 207 -15.34 1.38 -13.43
C ASP A 207 -16.19 2.65 -13.25
N GLN A 208 -15.53 3.82 -13.14
CA GLN A 208 -16.16 5.14 -13.00
C GLN A 208 -17.17 5.18 -11.85
N LYS A 209 -16.85 4.53 -10.73
CA LYS A 209 -17.67 4.54 -9.52
C LYS A 209 -17.45 5.78 -8.65
N GLU A 210 -16.65 6.75 -9.12
CA GLU A 210 -16.31 7.96 -8.39
C GLU A 210 -15.63 7.65 -7.05
N ARG A 211 -14.77 6.62 -7.06
CA ARG A 211 -14.07 6.16 -5.84
C ARG A 211 -13.06 7.17 -5.31
N LEU A 212 -12.55 8.03 -6.19
CA LEU A 212 -11.40 8.87 -5.90
C LEU A 212 -11.80 10.26 -5.43
N ARG A 213 -11.13 10.71 -4.38
CA ARG A 213 -11.27 12.07 -3.86
C ARG A 213 -9.92 12.70 -3.59
N VAL A 214 -9.81 14.00 -3.85
CA VAL A 214 -8.61 14.76 -3.47
C VAL A 214 -8.61 14.96 -1.95
N HIS A 215 -7.57 14.48 -1.30
CA HIS A 215 -7.23 14.74 0.09
C HIS A 215 -5.87 15.45 0.17
N SER A 216 -5.56 16.09 1.28
CA SER A 216 -4.22 16.67 1.52
C SER A 216 -3.45 15.80 2.48
N PHE A 217 -2.23 15.41 2.12
CA PHE A 217 -1.33 14.68 3.00
C PHE A 217 -0.57 15.69 3.86
N ARG A 218 -0.79 15.66 5.18
CA ARG A 218 -0.15 16.56 6.15
C ARG A 218 -0.28 18.04 5.82
N ASN A 219 -1.39 18.43 5.20
CA ASN A 219 -1.68 19.78 4.73
C ASN A 219 -0.66 20.36 3.73
N GLN A 220 0.10 19.50 3.04
CA GLN A 220 1.16 19.93 2.12
C GLN A 220 0.90 19.53 0.67
N ALA A 221 0.61 18.26 0.42
CA ALA A 221 0.55 17.71 -0.94
C ALA A 221 -0.81 17.03 -1.21
N PRO A 222 -1.50 17.37 -2.31
CA PRO A 222 -2.73 16.67 -2.66
C PRO A 222 -2.43 15.22 -3.06
N TYR A 223 -3.32 14.29 -2.70
CA TYR A 223 -3.29 12.88 -3.12
C TYR A 223 -4.72 12.32 -3.24
N TRP A 224 -4.89 11.18 -3.91
CA TRP A 224 -6.17 10.51 -4.04
C TRP A 224 -6.44 9.60 -2.83
N SER A 225 -7.52 9.86 -2.07
CA SER A 225 -8.14 8.82 -1.23
C SER A 225 -9.07 7.95 -2.08
N ILE A 226 -9.36 6.73 -1.62
CA ILE A 226 -10.07 5.70 -2.40
C ILE A 226 -11.21 5.10 -1.57
N ASP A 227 -12.46 5.29 -1.98
CA ASP A 227 -13.63 4.62 -1.38
C ASP A 227 -13.57 3.11 -1.66
N VAL A 228 -13.56 2.32 -0.57
CA VAL A 228 -13.53 0.85 -0.55
C VAL A 228 -14.68 0.26 0.25
N THR A 229 -15.72 1.04 0.51
CA THR A 229 -16.90 0.59 1.27
C THR A 229 -17.51 -0.67 0.67
N ASP A 230 -17.60 -0.76 -0.66
CA ASP A 230 -18.13 -1.94 -1.37
C ASP A 230 -17.23 -3.18 -1.27
N LYS A 231 -15.97 -3.01 -0.86
CA LYS A 231 -15.03 -4.13 -0.67
C LYS A 231 -15.18 -4.81 0.68
N VAL A 232 -15.80 -4.13 1.64
CA VAL A 232 -15.91 -4.59 3.02
C VAL A 232 -17.34 -4.66 3.54
N SER A 233 -18.33 -4.18 2.77
CA SER A 233 -19.73 -4.10 3.18
C SER A 233 -20.38 -5.44 3.52
N GLU A 234 -19.82 -6.53 3.01
CA GLU A 234 -20.29 -7.90 3.30
C GLU A 234 -19.58 -8.54 4.51
N ALA A 235 -18.58 -7.88 5.10
CA ALA A 235 -17.84 -8.39 6.25
C ALA A 235 -18.72 -8.36 7.52
N PRO A 236 -19.13 -9.52 8.07
CA PRO A 236 -20.07 -9.56 9.19
C PRO A 236 -19.49 -8.89 10.44
N GLY A 237 -20.26 -7.99 11.06
CA GLY A 237 -19.88 -7.33 12.32
C GLY A 237 -18.74 -6.31 12.20
N LEU A 238 -18.33 -5.94 10.98
CA LEU A 238 -17.32 -4.91 10.78
C LEU A 238 -17.91 -3.53 11.07
N THR A 239 -17.41 -2.87 12.11
CA THR A 239 -17.60 -1.45 12.37
C THR A 239 -16.31 -0.72 12.06
N TRP A 240 -16.36 0.39 11.33
CA TRP A 240 -15.21 1.27 11.13
C TRP A 240 -15.40 2.58 11.89
N ALA A 241 -14.29 3.27 12.16
CA ALA A 241 -14.25 4.45 13.00
C ALA A 241 -15.22 5.54 12.50
N ASP A 242 -15.72 6.35 13.45
CA ASP A 242 -16.52 7.52 13.14
C ASP A 242 -15.68 8.57 12.40
N ALA A 243 -16.37 9.49 11.70
CA ALA A 243 -15.77 10.53 10.88
C ALA A 243 -15.14 11.64 11.75
N SER A 244 -14.17 11.29 12.60
CA SER A 244 -13.42 12.26 13.41
C SER A 244 -12.60 13.22 12.55
N GLY A 245 -12.28 12.85 11.31
CA GLY A 245 -11.69 13.75 10.30
C GLY A 245 -10.27 14.22 10.63
N ILE A 246 -9.54 13.51 11.48
CA ILE A 246 -8.15 13.84 11.85
C ILE A 246 -7.23 12.96 11.00
N ASP A 247 -6.38 13.54 10.14
CA ASP A 247 -5.40 12.82 9.29
C ASP A 247 -4.80 11.59 10.01
N GLU A 248 -4.72 10.43 9.38
CA GLU A 248 -4.23 9.17 9.98
C GLU A 248 -4.96 8.67 11.26
N VAL A 249 -6.06 9.27 11.74
CA VAL A 249 -6.91 8.79 12.87
C VAL A 249 -8.41 8.90 12.55
N GLY A 250 -9.05 7.78 12.19
CA GLY A 250 -10.51 7.68 12.00
C GLY A 250 -10.97 7.30 10.59
N GLY A 251 -12.29 7.26 10.33
CA GLY A 251 -12.80 7.13 8.96
C GLY A 251 -12.54 8.41 8.16
N SER A 252 -12.76 8.39 6.84
CA SER A 252 -12.77 9.65 6.09
C SER A 252 -13.80 10.61 6.70
N ASP A 253 -13.68 11.90 6.45
CA ASP A 253 -14.67 12.93 6.82
C ASP A 253 -16.05 12.71 6.16
N ARG A 254 -16.27 11.58 5.47
CA ARG A 254 -17.56 11.13 4.93
C ARG A 254 -18.21 10.11 5.87
N PRO A 255 -19.32 10.48 6.53
CA PRO A 255 -20.12 9.53 7.30
C PRO A 255 -20.53 8.32 6.46
N GLY A 256 -20.31 7.12 6.99
CA GLY A 256 -20.74 5.87 6.36
C GLY A 256 -19.86 5.36 5.21
N LYS A 257 -18.70 5.98 4.96
CA LYS A 257 -17.71 5.51 3.99
C LYS A 257 -16.47 4.96 4.69
N LEU A 258 -15.90 3.91 4.10
CA LEU A 258 -14.55 3.45 4.41
C LEU A 258 -13.63 3.78 3.25
N GLU A 259 -12.55 4.48 3.51
CA GLU A 259 -11.57 4.89 2.49
C GLU A 259 -10.18 4.33 2.78
N VAL A 260 -9.39 4.16 1.73
CA VAL A 260 -7.94 4.09 1.83
C VAL A 260 -7.40 5.51 1.78
N TRP A 261 -6.81 5.96 2.88
CA TRP A 261 -6.39 7.34 3.09
C TRP A 261 -5.20 7.38 4.06
N GLY A 262 -4.82 8.57 4.54
CA GLY A 262 -3.66 8.79 5.40
C GLY A 262 -2.38 8.26 4.77
N LEU A 263 -1.54 7.64 5.60
CA LEU A 263 -0.26 7.10 5.16
C LEU A 263 -0.39 5.93 4.17
N THR A 264 -1.39 5.06 4.34
CA THR A 264 -1.66 3.96 3.40
C THR A 264 -2.04 4.51 2.02
N GLY A 265 -2.99 5.45 1.98
CA GLY A 265 -3.40 6.12 0.75
C GLY A 265 -2.25 6.87 0.07
N TRP A 266 -1.39 7.53 0.86
CA TRP A 266 -0.20 8.20 0.35
C TRP A 266 0.78 7.23 -0.33
N TYR A 267 1.06 6.08 0.28
CA TYR A 267 1.94 5.08 -0.34
C TYR A 267 1.32 4.44 -1.59
N ILE A 268 0.00 4.24 -1.64
CA ILE A 268 -0.67 3.86 -2.89
C ILE A 268 -0.46 4.95 -3.94
N ASN A 269 -0.58 6.23 -3.60
CA ASN A 269 -0.36 7.31 -4.56
C ASN A 269 1.07 7.31 -5.10
N ILE A 270 2.09 7.13 -4.24
CA ILE A 270 3.49 7.00 -4.68
C ILE A 270 3.63 5.79 -5.62
N LEU A 271 3.08 4.63 -5.26
CA LEU A 271 3.09 3.45 -6.13
C LEU A 271 2.45 3.75 -7.49
N MET A 272 1.26 4.34 -7.52
CA MET A 272 0.55 4.65 -8.76
C MET A 272 1.27 5.71 -9.60
N GLN A 273 1.96 6.68 -8.99
CA GLN A 273 2.87 7.61 -9.69
C GLN A 273 4.07 6.87 -10.29
N TRP A 274 4.66 5.94 -9.55
CA TRP A 274 5.77 5.12 -10.05
C TRP A 274 5.34 4.23 -11.21
N LEU A 275 4.08 3.83 -11.23
CA LEU A 275 3.44 3.09 -12.33
C LEU A 275 2.91 3.99 -13.47
N ASP A 276 3.14 5.31 -13.41
CA ASP A 276 2.68 6.30 -14.40
C ASP A 276 1.15 6.47 -14.51
N VAL A 277 0.41 6.08 -13.47
CA VAL A 277 -1.05 6.16 -13.44
C VAL A 277 -1.55 7.46 -12.81
N TYR A 278 -0.94 7.93 -11.73
CA TYR A 278 -1.30 9.20 -11.06
C TYR A 278 -0.28 10.33 -11.38
N HIS A 279 -0.75 11.58 -11.42
CA HIS A 279 0.00 12.79 -11.80
C HIS A 279 -0.37 14.01 -10.98
#